data_AF-A0A524QKL8-F1
#
_entry.id   AF-A0A524QKL8-F1
#
_cell.length_a   1.000
_cell.length_b   1.000
_cell.length_c   1.000
_cell.angle_alpha   90.00
_cell.angle_beta   90.00
_cell.angle_gamma   90.00
#
_symmetry.space_group_name_H-M   'P 1'
#
loop_
_entity.id
_entity.type
_entity.pdbx_description
1 polymer ?
#
loop_
_entity_poly.entity_id
_entity_poly.type
_entity_poly.pdbx_seq_one_letter_code
_entity_poly.pdbx_strand_id
1 'polypeptide(L)'
;MVSDFVKNKEMRQTALLFCFIIIASGFSTAYSQNICKVLKPGIDSTYTGSCKQGLADGSGVATGIDQYTGEFKKGLPNGKGTYLWKTGEKYEGEWKKGLREGIGTYTITHDGRDSVVKGIWEGDKYIGEESIPPYIIQYRSGISRVTCVMTGDQPLRVYYKFTRGGGTSEYTSPINDLLLQGSSGNESGSSNNFGFDNVTFPFEGKVKFTAPSALSMQGSPEALSLSYELNFVINQPGAWMVTIFY
;
A
#
# COMPACT_ATOMS: atom_id res chain seq x y z
N MET A 1 -14.19 100.93 -52.39
CA MET A 1 -15.11 100.27 -53.34
C MET A 1 -14.73 98.80 -53.38
N VAL A 2 -15.61 97.90 -52.87
CA VAL A 2 -15.80 96.46 -53.22
C VAL A 2 -14.57 95.53 -53.07
N SER A 3 -14.53 94.33 -52.48
CA SER A 3 -15.40 93.42 -51.70
C SER A 3 -14.47 92.27 -51.25
N ASP A 4 -14.81 91.62 -50.14
CA ASP A 4 -14.25 90.40 -49.57
C ASP A 4 -14.13 89.20 -50.53
N PHE A 5 -13.18 88.27 -50.31
CA PHE A 5 -13.44 86.91 -49.78
C PHE A 5 -12.20 85.99 -49.83
N VAL A 6 -11.82 85.52 -48.64
CA VAL A 6 -11.43 84.15 -48.22
C VAL A 6 -10.19 83.46 -48.81
N LYS A 7 -9.26 83.22 -47.88
CA LYS A 7 -8.17 82.24 -47.88
C LYS A 7 -8.69 80.80 -47.93
N ASN A 8 -8.12 79.97 -48.79
CA ASN A 8 -7.92 78.54 -48.50
C ASN A 8 -6.65 78.08 -49.22
N LYS A 9 -5.60 77.72 -48.47
CA LYS A 9 -4.26 77.46 -49.00
C LYS A 9 -3.89 75.98 -48.80
N GLU A 10 -3.74 75.33 -49.97
CA GLU A 10 -2.81 74.24 -50.32
C GLU A 10 -3.05 72.83 -49.75
N MET A 11 -3.53 71.97 -50.65
CA MET A 11 -3.21 70.54 -50.71
C MET A 11 -1.98 70.34 -51.60
N ARG A 12 -0.93 69.65 -51.12
CA ARG A 12 -0.08 68.80 -51.97
C ARG A 12 0.76 67.82 -51.14
N GLN A 13 0.83 66.59 -51.66
CA GLN A 13 1.55 65.39 -51.22
C GLN A 13 3.07 65.69 -51.09
N THR A 14 3.92 64.96 -50.32
CA THR A 14 4.26 63.53 -50.48
C THR A 14 5.23 63.10 -49.34
N ALA A 15 5.01 61.88 -48.80
CA ALA A 15 5.97 60.87 -48.33
C ALA A 15 7.05 61.15 -47.24
N LEU A 16 6.87 60.41 -46.13
CA LEU A 16 7.88 59.59 -45.40
C LEU A 16 9.02 60.29 -44.65
N LEU A 17 8.86 60.43 -43.32
CA LEU A 17 9.74 59.85 -42.28
C LEU A 17 9.34 60.38 -40.88
N PHE A 18 9.54 59.54 -39.86
CA PHE A 18 9.52 59.79 -38.41
C PHE A 18 8.26 59.51 -37.56
N CYS A 19 8.54 58.75 -36.49
CA CYS A 19 7.84 58.64 -35.21
C CYS A 19 6.63 57.70 -35.12
N PHE A 20 6.88 56.39 -35.16
CA PHE A 20 6.04 55.47 -34.38
C PHE A 20 6.44 55.56 -32.90
N ILE A 21 5.56 56.19 -32.13
CA ILE A 21 5.59 56.26 -30.67
C ILE A 21 5.55 54.82 -30.15
N ILE A 22 6.59 54.41 -29.42
CA ILE A 22 6.58 53.20 -28.60
C ILE A 22 5.60 53.46 -27.46
N ILE A 23 4.32 53.16 -27.67
CA ILE A 23 3.41 52.91 -26.56
C ILE A 23 3.81 51.52 -26.08
N ALA A 24 4.71 51.48 -25.10
CA ALA A 24 4.91 50.32 -24.27
C ALA A 24 3.55 50.02 -23.65
N SER A 25 2.79 49.14 -24.28
CA SER A 25 1.63 48.53 -23.68
C SER A 25 2.15 47.84 -22.43
N GLY A 26 1.83 48.42 -21.29
CA GLY A 26 1.86 47.72 -20.02
C GLY A 26 0.89 46.56 -20.11
N PHE A 27 1.30 45.48 -20.78
CA PHE A 27 0.86 44.15 -20.41
C PHE A 27 1.43 43.93 -19.02
N SER A 28 0.71 44.40 -18.01
CA SER A 28 0.77 43.78 -16.69
C SER A 28 0.40 42.32 -16.95
N THR A 29 1.40 41.47 -17.10
CA THR A 29 1.20 40.05 -16.88
C THR A 29 0.72 39.98 -15.43
N ALA A 30 -0.59 39.79 -15.25
CA ALA A 30 -1.12 39.40 -13.96
C ALA A 30 -0.38 38.10 -13.61
N TYR A 31 0.62 38.23 -12.75
CA TYR A 31 1.38 37.10 -12.26
C TYR A 31 0.36 36.28 -11.48
N SER A 32 -0.15 35.21 -12.09
CA SER A 32 -0.93 34.21 -11.37
C SER A 32 0.04 33.61 -10.36
N GLN A 33 0.04 34.15 -9.14
CA GLN A 33 0.65 33.51 -7.99
C GLN A 33 -0.16 32.24 -7.79
N ASN A 34 0.20 31.17 -8.51
CA ASN A 34 -0.40 29.85 -8.40
C ASN A 34 0.05 29.27 -7.05
N ILE A 35 -0.43 29.86 -5.96
CA ILE A 35 -0.31 29.30 -4.63
C ILE A 35 -1.19 28.06 -4.64
N CYS A 36 -0.55 26.91 -4.55
CA CYS A 36 -1.22 25.63 -4.53
C CYS A 36 -1.96 25.49 -3.21
N LYS A 37 -3.28 25.51 -3.27
CA LYS A 37 -4.13 25.59 -2.09
C LYS A 37 -4.31 24.21 -1.45
N VAL A 38 -4.15 24.18 -0.14
CA VAL A 38 -4.57 23.07 0.73
C VAL A 38 -5.93 23.42 1.33
N LEU A 39 -6.81 22.43 1.43
CA LEU A 39 -8.21 22.60 1.84
C LEU A 39 -8.51 22.01 3.23
N LYS A 40 -7.55 21.31 3.85
CA LYS A 40 -7.71 20.82 5.22
C LYS A 40 -7.36 21.94 6.19
N PRO A 41 -8.31 22.40 7.04
CA PRO A 41 -8.01 23.39 8.06
C PRO A 41 -6.89 22.93 8.99
N GLY A 42 -6.09 23.86 9.47
CA GLY A 42 -4.99 23.60 10.38
C GLY A 42 -3.66 23.34 9.68
N ILE A 43 -3.68 22.95 8.39
CA ILE A 43 -2.47 22.79 7.55
C ILE A 43 -2.52 23.65 6.28
N ASP A 44 -3.40 24.65 6.22
CA ASP A 44 -3.73 25.42 5.03
C ASP A 44 -2.95 26.75 4.90
N SER A 45 -1.88 26.94 5.68
CA SER A 45 -1.09 28.19 5.65
C SER A 45 -0.03 28.20 4.55
N THR A 46 0.83 27.19 4.49
CA THR A 46 1.83 27.07 3.41
C THR A 46 1.88 25.66 2.86
N TYR A 47 2.26 25.53 1.59
CA TYR A 47 2.38 24.26 0.92
C TYR A 47 3.56 24.24 -0.05
N THR A 48 4.34 23.17 0.01
CA THR A 48 5.40 22.87 -0.93
C THR A 48 5.19 21.46 -1.46
N GLY A 49 4.94 21.31 -2.76
CA GLY A 49 4.74 20.00 -3.36
C GLY A 49 4.11 20.06 -4.74
N SER A 50 3.69 18.89 -5.22
CA SER A 50 3.01 18.74 -6.50
C SER A 50 1.65 19.45 -6.51
N CYS A 51 1.31 20.03 -7.65
CA CYS A 51 0.18 20.93 -7.76
C CYS A 51 -0.56 20.75 -9.07
N LYS A 52 -1.88 20.68 -8.98
CA LYS A 52 -2.76 20.49 -10.13
C LYS A 52 -3.98 21.37 -9.98
N GLN A 53 -4.24 22.18 -11.00
CA GLN A 53 -5.40 23.10 -11.04
C GLN A 53 -5.48 24.02 -9.81
N GLY A 54 -4.33 24.52 -9.34
CA GLY A 54 -4.26 25.42 -8.18
C GLY A 54 -4.50 24.74 -6.83
N LEU A 55 -4.57 23.40 -6.79
CA LEU A 55 -4.73 22.62 -5.56
C LEU A 55 -3.51 21.72 -5.34
N ALA A 56 -3.19 21.44 -4.08
CA ALA A 56 -2.22 20.40 -3.72
C ALA A 56 -2.69 19.04 -4.28
N ASP A 57 -1.85 18.38 -5.08
CA ASP A 57 -2.18 17.12 -5.76
C ASP A 57 -0.88 16.36 -6.09
N GLY A 58 -0.69 15.19 -5.47
CA GLY A 58 0.58 14.47 -5.40
C GLY A 58 1.31 14.69 -4.07
N SER A 59 2.60 14.38 -4.00
CA SER A 59 3.37 14.46 -2.76
C SER A 59 3.68 15.91 -2.37
N GLY A 60 3.61 16.22 -1.08
CA GLY A 60 4.00 17.53 -0.56
C GLY A 60 4.02 17.63 0.95
N VAL A 61 4.38 18.82 1.42
CA VAL A 61 4.36 19.23 2.82
C VAL A 61 3.46 20.44 2.95
N ALA A 62 2.48 20.35 3.84
CA ALA A 62 1.58 21.44 4.19
C ALA A 62 1.78 21.80 5.66
N THR A 63 1.79 23.09 5.97
CA THR A 63 1.95 23.60 7.33
C THR A 63 0.88 24.63 7.66
N GLY A 64 0.59 24.75 8.96
CA GLY A 64 -0.27 25.76 9.53
C GLY A 64 -0.12 25.76 11.05
N ILE A 65 -1.22 25.53 11.76
CA ILE A 65 -1.20 25.21 13.18
C ILE A 65 -0.57 23.82 13.39
N ASP A 66 -0.90 22.90 12.48
CA ASP A 66 -0.41 21.53 12.42
C ASP A 66 0.50 21.37 11.19
N GLN A 67 1.07 20.17 11.02
CA GLN A 67 1.87 19.83 9.84
C GLN A 67 1.38 18.52 9.23
N TYR A 68 1.36 18.45 7.90
CA TYR A 68 1.17 17.20 7.17
C TYR A 68 2.25 17.03 6.10
N THR A 69 2.81 15.82 6.03
CA THR A 69 3.74 15.40 4.99
C THR A 69 3.21 14.13 4.37
N GLY A 70 2.94 14.15 3.06
CA GLY A 70 2.43 12.98 2.37
C GLY A 70 1.76 13.29 1.06
N GLU A 71 0.89 12.37 0.65
CA GLU A 71 0.15 12.47 -0.61
C GLU A 71 -1.10 13.35 -0.45
N PHE A 72 -1.40 14.12 -1.49
CA PHE A 72 -2.58 14.97 -1.62
C PHE A 72 -3.37 14.61 -2.88
N LYS A 73 -4.68 14.85 -2.83
CA LYS A 73 -5.54 14.80 -4.00
C LYS A 73 -6.62 15.87 -3.88
N LYS A 74 -6.74 16.72 -4.90
CA LYS A 74 -7.71 17.85 -4.91
C LYS A 74 -7.66 18.70 -3.63
N GLY A 75 -6.45 19.02 -3.16
CA GLY A 75 -6.22 19.91 -2.03
C GLY A 75 -6.34 19.27 -0.64
N LEU A 76 -6.65 17.97 -0.54
CA LEU A 76 -6.81 17.26 0.74
C LEU A 76 -5.79 16.12 0.88
N PRO A 77 -5.34 15.78 2.09
CA PRO A 77 -4.61 14.53 2.36
C PRO A 77 -5.32 13.31 1.75
N ASN A 78 -4.59 12.52 0.98
CA ASN A 78 -5.11 11.36 0.27
C ASN A 78 -3.97 10.41 -0.10
N GLY A 79 -4.02 9.13 0.29
CA GLY A 79 -2.90 8.20 0.15
C GLY A 79 -2.14 8.08 1.47
N LYS A 80 -0.82 7.87 1.43
CA LYS A 80 -0.01 7.73 2.65
C LYS A 80 0.50 9.10 3.12
N GLY A 81 0.51 9.29 4.44
CA GLY A 81 1.06 10.52 5.01
C GLY A 81 1.14 10.52 6.53
N THR A 82 1.89 11.49 7.02
CA THR A 82 2.11 11.79 8.43
C THR A 82 1.47 13.12 8.78
N TYR A 83 0.64 13.13 9.80
CA TYR A 83 0.07 14.36 10.38
C TYR A 83 0.63 14.54 11.79
N LEU A 84 1.14 15.74 12.08
CA LEU A 84 1.68 16.13 13.36
C LEU A 84 0.81 17.28 13.89
N TRP A 85 0.14 17.03 15.01
CA TRP A 85 -0.64 18.06 15.68
C TRP A 85 0.28 18.97 16.49
N LYS A 86 -0.10 20.25 16.64
CA LYS A 86 0.62 21.21 17.50
C LYS A 86 0.84 20.72 18.93
N THR A 87 -0.10 19.94 19.43
CA THR A 87 -0.10 19.33 20.77
C THR A 87 0.92 18.20 20.91
N GLY A 88 1.54 17.76 19.82
CA GLY A 88 2.62 16.77 19.79
C GLY A 88 2.18 15.37 19.39
N GLU A 89 0.88 15.10 19.30
CA GLU A 89 0.39 13.83 18.77
C GLU A 89 0.75 13.70 17.29
N LYS A 90 0.86 12.46 16.84
CA LYS A 90 1.24 12.11 15.47
C LYS A 90 0.36 11.00 14.93
N TYR A 91 -0.01 11.06 13.66
CA TYR A 91 -0.63 9.97 12.94
C TYR A 91 0.19 9.66 11.70
N GLU A 92 0.49 8.39 11.49
CA GLU A 92 1.17 7.87 10.31
C GLU A 92 0.34 6.75 9.72
N GLY A 93 -0.18 6.94 8.52
CA GLY A 93 -1.07 5.93 7.93
C GLY A 93 -1.69 6.39 6.63
N GLU A 94 -2.78 5.73 6.27
CA GLU A 94 -3.55 6.08 5.08
C GLU A 94 -4.55 7.21 5.37
N TRP A 95 -4.84 7.96 4.31
CA TRP A 95 -5.70 9.13 4.30
C TRP A 95 -6.66 9.06 3.12
N LYS A 96 -7.89 9.48 3.33
CA LYS A 96 -8.88 9.60 2.26
C LYS A 96 -9.73 10.83 2.49
N LYS A 97 -9.66 11.75 1.51
CA LYS A 97 -10.40 13.03 1.53
C LYS A 97 -10.15 13.83 2.83
N GLY A 98 -8.92 13.83 3.34
CA GLY A 98 -8.52 14.60 4.52
C GLY A 98 -8.80 13.94 5.88
N LEU A 99 -9.35 12.73 5.89
CA LEU A 99 -9.61 11.92 7.09
C LEU A 99 -8.64 10.73 7.15
N ARG A 100 -8.33 10.27 8.35
CA ARG A 100 -7.60 9.01 8.57
C ARG A 100 -8.45 7.85 8.10
N GLU A 101 -7.82 6.93 7.38
CA GLU A 101 -8.44 5.78 6.73
C GLU A 101 -7.45 4.59 6.78
N GLY A 102 -7.91 3.36 6.60
CA GLY A 102 -7.04 2.19 6.40
C GLY A 102 -6.12 1.91 7.58
N ILE A 103 -4.91 1.41 7.31
CA ILE A 103 -3.95 1.08 8.35
C ILE A 103 -3.21 2.35 8.80
N GLY A 104 -3.12 2.55 10.11
CA GLY A 104 -2.42 3.70 10.69
C GLY A 104 -1.94 3.50 12.12
N THR A 105 -0.92 4.27 12.47
CA THR A 105 -0.34 4.38 13.82
C THR A 105 -0.62 5.78 14.36
N TYR A 106 -1.25 5.87 15.53
CA TYR A 106 -1.47 7.12 16.25
C TYR A 106 -0.62 7.13 17.52
N THR A 107 0.20 8.17 17.69
CA THR A 107 1.11 8.36 18.83
C THR A 107 0.67 9.58 19.62
N ILE A 108 0.45 9.41 20.92
CA ILE A 108 0.17 10.49 21.87
C ILE A 108 1.38 10.61 22.79
N THR A 109 1.96 11.80 22.92
CA THR A 109 3.04 12.05 23.87
C THR A 109 2.48 12.75 25.11
N HIS A 110 2.63 12.13 26.29
CA HIS A 110 2.26 12.70 27.58
C HIS A 110 3.42 12.55 28.56
N ASP A 111 3.88 13.66 29.17
CA ASP A 111 5.03 13.70 30.07
C ASP A 111 6.32 13.03 29.51
N GLY A 112 6.56 13.21 28.21
CA GLY A 112 7.73 12.62 27.53
C GLY A 112 7.63 11.11 27.31
N ARG A 113 6.46 10.49 27.54
CA ARG A 113 6.18 9.09 27.22
C ARG A 113 5.16 8.98 26.09
N ASP A 114 5.46 8.10 25.14
CA ASP A 114 4.60 7.85 24.00
C ASP A 114 3.62 6.71 24.28
N SER A 115 2.33 6.96 24.04
CA SER A 115 1.30 5.94 23.92
C SER A 115 0.99 5.73 22.44
N VAL A 116 1.19 4.51 21.95
CA VAL A 116 1.07 4.17 20.53
C VAL A 116 -0.14 3.25 20.30
N VAL A 117 -1.04 3.65 19.41
CA VAL A 117 -2.21 2.89 18.97
C VAL A 117 -2.05 2.55 17.49
N LYS A 118 -1.92 1.26 17.17
CA LYS A 118 -1.87 0.75 15.80
C LYS A 118 -3.20 0.10 15.43
N GLY A 119 -3.67 0.30 14.21
CA GLY A 119 -4.81 -0.44 13.71
C GLY A 119 -5.52 0.20 12.52
N ILE A 120 -6.80 -0.14 12.39
CA ILE A 120 -7.66 0.25 11.28
C ILE A 120 -8.44 1.51 11.64
N TRP A 121 -8.47 2.46 10.71
CA TRP A 121 -9.16 3.74 10.81
C TRP A 121 -10.21 3.84 9.70
N GLU A 122 -11.39 4.36 10.01
CA GLU A 122 -12.43 4.67 9.04
C GLU A 122 -13.01 6.06 9.33
N GLY A 123 -12.75 7.01 8.44
CA GLY A 123 -13.24 8.38 8.59
C GLY A 123 -12.90 9.02 9.93
N ASP A 124 -11.61 9.01 10.31
CA ASP A 124 -11.10 9.47 11.61
C ASP A 124 -11.50 8.65 12.85
N LYS A 125 -12.30 7.60 12.72
CA LYS A 125 -12.65 6.70 13.83
C LYS A 125 -11.67 5.53 13.91
N TYR A 126 -11.14 5.25 15.10
CA TYR A 126 -10.41 4.01 15.36
C TYR A 126 -11.39 2.84 15.41
N ILE A 127 -11.18 1.85 14.55
CA ILE A 127 -12.05 0.67 14.42
C ILE A 127 -11.54 -0.48 15.28
N GLY A 128 -10.23 -0.66 15.36
CA GLY A 128 -9.61 -1.73 16.14
C GLY A 128 -8.19 -2.01 15.66
N GLU A 129 -7.52 -2.96 16.30
CA GLU A 129 -6.17 -3.37 15.93
C GLU A 129 -6.13 -3.97 14.52
N GLU A 130 -4.97 -3.88 13.88
CA GLU A 130 -4.72 -4.56 12.61
C GLU A 130 -4.79 -6.08 12.85
N SER A 131 -5.83 -6.74 12.33
CA SER A 131 -5.94 -8.20 12.48
C SER A 131 -4.92 -8.87 11.56
N ILE A 132 -3.74 -9.20 12.10
CA ILE A 132 -2.81 -10.10 11.42
C ILE A 132 -3.58 -11.40 11.16
N PRO A 133 -3.73 -11.85 9.90
CA PRO A 133 -4.48 -13.06 9.62
C PRO A 133 -3.85 -14.23 10.36
N PRO A 134 -4.65 -15.23 10.77
CA PRO A 134 -4.16 -16.39 11.52
C PRO A 134 -2.94 -17.05 10.89
N TYR A 135 -2.86 -17.02 9.56
CA TYR A 135 -1.74 -17.48 8.77
C TYR A 135 -1.60 -16.71 7.46
N ILE A 136 -0.43 -16.76 6.84
CA ILE A 136 -0.09 -16.17 5.54
C ILE A 136 0.64 -17.21 4.70
N ILE A 137 0.20 -17.44 3.46
CA ILE A 137 0.96 -18.23 2.48
C ILE A 137 1.89 -17.28 1.74
N GLN A 138 3.21 -17.41 1.95
CA GLN A 138 4.21 -16.51 1.37
C GLN A 138 4.62 -16.93 -0.04
N TYR A 139 4.72 -18.25 -0.29
CA TYR A 139 5.14 -18.79 -1.58
C TYR A 139 4.60 -20.21 -1.76
N ARG A 140 4.24 -20.58 -3.00
CA ARG A 140 3.98 -21.98 -3.37
C ARG A 140 4.35 -22.27 -4.82
N SER A 141 4.85 -23.47 -5.08
CA SER A 141 5.14 -23.99 -6.43
C SER A 141 4.60 -25.42 -6.57
N GLY A 142 3.96 -25.72 -7.70
CA GLY A 142 3.32 -27.03 -7.97
C GLY A 142 2.08 -27.35 -7.11
N ILE A 143 1.81 -26.58 -6.06
CA ILE A 143 0.72 -26.84 -5.10
C ILE A 143 -0.58 -26.15 -5.55
N SER A 144 -1.64 -26.93 -5.70
CA SER A 144 -2.95 -26.45 -6.14
C SER A 144 -3.71 -25.67 -5.06
N ARG A 145 -3.67 -26.14 -3.81
CA ARG A 145 -4.35 -25.52 -2.68
C ARG A 145 -3.62 -25.81 -1.38
N VAL A 146 -3.71 -24.87 -0.44
CA VAL A 146 -3.24 -25.02 0.94
C VAL A 146 -4.36 -24.59 1.88
N THR A 147 -4.58 -25.34 2.96
CA THR A 147 -5.45 -24.93 4.05
C THR A 147 -4.71 -25.04 5.36
N CYS A 148 -4.74 -23.99 6.17
CA CYS A 148 -4.23 -24.02 7.53
C CYS A 148 -5.43 -23.91 8.48
N VAL A 149 -5.67 -24.96 9.26
CA VAL A 149 -6.83 -25.05 10.16
C VAL A 149 -6.33 -25.18 11.59
N MET A 150 -6.81 -24.31 12.48
CA MET A 150 -6.60 -24.47 13.91
C MET A 150 -7.48 -25.63 14.40
N THR A 151 -6.85 -26.60 15.06
CA THR A 151 -7.48 -27.84 15.55
C THR A 151 -7.68 -27.85 17.06
N GLY A 152 -7.12 -26.86 17.77
CA GLY A 152 -7.27 -26.65 19.19
C GLY A 152 -6.25 -25.63 19.70
N ASP A 153 -6.41 -25.18 20.94
CA ASP A 153 -5.52 -24.17 21.53
C ASP A 153 -4.21 -24.77 22.05
N GLN A 154 -4.19 -26.06 22.37
CA GLN A 154 -3.06 -26.83 22.87
C GLN A 154 -3.07 -28.27 22.35
N PRO A 155 -1.90 -28.96 22.26
CA PRO A 155 -0.56 -28.41 22.48
C PRO A 155 -0.14 -27.44 21.36
N LEU A 156 0.85 -26.59 21.61
CA LEU A 156 1.44 -25.73 20.58
C LEU A 156 2.21 -26.57 19.56
N ARG A 157 1.61 -26.78 18.39
CA ARG A 157 2.18 -27.62 17.33
C ARG A 157 1.71 -27.21 15.94
N VAL A 158 2.50 -27.54 14.92
CA VAL A 158 2.14 -27.38 13.50
C VAL A 158 2.41 -28.69 12.77
N TYR A 159 1.35 -29.32 12.27
CA TYR A 159 1.41 -30.60 11.57
C TYR A 159 0.97 -30.46 10.13
N TYR A 160 1.44 -31.37 9.28
CA TYR A 160 1.20 -31.35 7.85
C TYR A 160 0.40 -32.57 7.38
N LYS A 161 -0.52 -32.34 6.44
CA LYS A 161 -1.25 -33.39 5.70
C LYS A 161 -1.06 -33.18 4.21
N PHE A 162 -0.79 -34.24 3.47
CA PHE A 162 -0.55 -34.21 2.02
C PHE A 162 -1.70 -34.92 1.34
N THR A 163 -2.32 -34.28 0.34
CA THR A 163 -3.46 -34.84 -0.38
C THR A 163 -3.28 -34.66 -1.88
N ARG A 164 -3.46 -35.73 -2.64
CA ARG A 164 -3.34 -35.70 -4.10
C ARG A 164 -4.71 -35.57 -4.76
N GLY A 165 -4.91 -34.54 -5.58
CA GLY A 165 -6.17 -34.30 -6.30
C GLY A 165 -7.35 -33.80 -5.43
N GLY A 166 -8.31 -33.11 -6.04
CA GLY A 166 -9.40 -32.40 -5.36
C GLY A 166 -10.56 -33.26 -4.83
N GLY A 167 -10.37 -34.57 -4.66
CA GLY A 167 -11.40 -35.51 -4.21
C GLY A 167 -11.40 -35.74 -2.69
N THR A 168 -12.54 -36.20 -2.16
CA THR A 168 -12.74 -36.55 -0.74
C THR A 168 -12.16 -37.90 -0.34
N SER A 169 -11.48 -38.62 -1.26
CA SER A 169 -10.85 -39.91 -0.97
C SER A 169 -9.39 -39.72 -0.56
N GLU A 170 -9.05 -40.23 0.62
CA GLU A 170 -7.71 -40.19 1.23
C GLU A 170 -6.71 -41.14 0.55
N TYR A 171 -6.53 -41.03 -0.77
CA TYR A 171 -5.41 -41.69 -1.42
C TYR A 171 -4.13 -40.89 -1.13
N THR A 172 -3.46 -41.25 -0.03
CA THR A 172 -2.08 -40.82 0.26
C THR A 172 -1.17 -41.41 -0.81
N SER A 173 -0.88 -40.64 -1.86
CA SER A 173 0.17 -41.01 -2.81
C SER A 173 1.52 -40.83 -2.13
N PRO A 174 2.51 -41.69 -2.43
CA PRO A 174 3.84 -41.53 -1.87
C PRO A 174 4.41 -40.15 -2.26
N ILE A 175 4.80 -39.38 -1.25
CA ILE A 175 5.69 -38.25 -1.40
C ILE A 175 7.12 -38.75 -1.15
N ASN A 176 8.08 -38.22 -1.89
CA ASN A 176 9.49 -38.52 -1.72
C ASN A 176 10.24 -37.23 -1.37
N ASP A 177 11.48 -37.38 -0.88
CA ASP A 177 12.39 -36.26 -0.61
C ASP A 177 11.77 -35.14 0.24
N LEU A 178 10.92 -35.52 1.20
CA LEU A 178 10.27 -34.56 2.08
C LEU A 178 11.31 -33.87 2.96
N LEU A 179 11.37 -32.55 2.84
CA LEU A 179 12.15 -31.66 3.67
C LEU A 179 11.21 -30.67 4.36
N LEU A 180 11.23 -30.68 5.68
CA LEU A 180 10.52 -29.73 6.52
C LEU A 180 11.53 -28.83 7.20
N GLN A 181 11.21 -27.54 7.30
CA GLN A 181 11.98 -26.59 8.10
C GLN A 181 10.99 -25.72 8.85
N GLY A 182 11.07 -25.73 10.18
CA GLY A 182 10.32 -24.85 11.06
C GLY A 182 11.24 -23.81 11.69
N SER A 183 10.73 -22.60 11.94
CA SER A 183 11.49 -21.58 12.68
C SER A 183 11.73 -21.93 14.15
N SER A 184 10.98 -22.90 14.70
CA SER A 184 11.04 -23.35 16.09
C SER A 184 10.42 -24.74 16.27
N GLY A 185 10.47 -25.27 17.48
CA GLY A 185 9.90 -26.58 17.82
C GLY A 185 10.78 -27.76 17.42
N ASN A 186 10.36 -28.94 17.83
CA ASN A 186 11.05 -30.19 17.53
C ASN A 186 10.26 -30.96 16.47
N GLU A 187 10.96 -31.40 15.43
CA GLU A 187 10.36 -32.30 14.43
C GLU A 187 9.84 -33.57 15.09
N SER A 188 8.60 -33.92 14.78
CA SER A 188 7.85 -35.01 15.39
C SER A 188 6.89 -35.63 14.37
N GLY A 189 6.60 -36.92 14.52
CA GLY A 189 5.62 -37.60 13.66
C GLY A 189 5.91 -39.06 13.39
N SER A 190 4.89 -39.77 12.88
CA SER A 190 5.03 -41.13 12.34
C SER A 190 4.01 -41.39 11.22
N SER A 191 4.45 -42.17 10.22
CA SER A 191 3.71 -42.67 9.04
C SER A 191 2.91 -41.64 8.22
N ASN A 192 1.89 -40.98 8.78
CA ASN A 192 0.95 -40.11 8.05
C ASN A 192 0.75 -38.72 8.69
N ASN A 193 1.29 -38.46 9.87
CA ASN A 193 1.22 -37.16 10.54
C ASN A 193 2.61 -36.76 11.01
N PHE A 194 3.17 -35.73 10.39
CA PHE A 194 4.49 -35.21 10.69
C PHE A 194 4.43 -33.68 10.78
N GLY A 195 5.33 -33.10 11.57
CA GLY A 195 5.26 -31.70 11.94
C GLY A 195 6.25 -31.31 13.01
N PHE A 196 5.90 -30.25 13.73
CA PHE A 196 6.70 -29.67 14.80
C PHE A 196 5.84 -29.60 16.07
N ASP A 197 6.34 -30.17 17.15
CA ASP A 197 5.80 -30.01 18.49
C ASP A 197 6.58 -28.92 19.24
N ASN A 198 5.99 -28.34 20.29
CA ASN A 198 6.60 -27.32 21.14
C ASN A 198 7.07 -26.07 20.35
N VAL A 199 6.26 -25.63 19.38
CA VAL A 199 6.58 -24.47 18.54
C VAL A 199 6.34 -23.14 19.25
N THR A 200 7.05 -22.11 18.84
CA THR A 200 6.80 -20.70 19.21
C THR A 200 6.17 -19.96 18.03
N PHE A 201 5.25 -19.04 18.31
CA PHE A 201 4.55 -18.25 17.30
C PHE A 201 5.05 -16.79 17.27
N PRO A 202 5.14 -16.14 16.09
CA PRO A 202 4.78 -16.67 14.77
C PRO A 202 5.71 -17.80 14.30
N PHE A 203 5.11 -18.86 13.76
CA PHE A 203 5.83 -20.03 13.25
C PHE A 203 5.99 -19.90 11.74
N GLU A 204 7.23 -19.92 11.25
CA GLU A 204 7.52 -19.97 9.82
C GLU A 204 7.81 -21.41 9.41
N GLY A 205 7.10 -21.90 8.40
CA GLY A 205 7.28 -23.25 7.87
C GLY A 205 7.69 -23.20 6.41
N LYS A 206 8.67 -24.02 6.05
CA LYS A 206 9.06 -24.33 4.67
C LYS A 206 8.96 -25.81 4.42
N VAL A 207 8.32 -26.19 3.33
CA VAL A 207 8.09 -27.57 2.92
C VAL A 207 8.58 -27.74 1.50
N LYS A 208 9.41 -28.76 1.26
CA LYS A 208 9.79 -29.25 -0.08
C LYS A 208 9.56 -30.73 -0.16
N PHE A 209 9.05 -31.21 -1.28
CA PHE A 209 8.89 -32.64 -1.54
C PHE A 209 8.77 -32.91 -3.04
N THR A 210 8.94 -34.17 -3.44
CA THR A 210 8.70 -34.63 -4.80
C THR A 210 7.55 -35.63 -4.84
N ALA A 211 6.80 -35.66 -5.95
CA ALA A 211 5.73 -36.65 -6.13
C ALA A 211 5.48 -36.99 -7.61
N PRO A 212 5.02 -38.21 -7.93
CA PRO A 212 4.74 -38.61 -9.31
C PRO A 212 3.67 -37.75 -9.98
N SER A 213 3.96 -37.30 -11.21
CA SER A 213 3.00 -36.62 -12.09
C SER A 213 1.79 -37.50 -12.36
N ALA A 214 0.59 -36.91 -12.42
CA ALA A 214 -0.65 -37.63 -12.79
C ALA A 214 -0.56 -38.28 -14.18
N LEU A 215 0.26 -37.73 -15.09
CA LEU A 215 0.47 -38.25 -16.45
C LEU A 215 1.32 -39.53 -16.49
N SER A 216 2.03 -39.86 -15.40
CA SER A 216 2.85 -41.08 -15.34
C SER A 216 2.05 -42.39 -15.27
N MET A 217 0.74 -42.33 -14.97
CA MET A 217 -0.11 -43.52 -14.84
C MET A 217 -0.68 -44.03 -16.18
N GLN A 218 -0.37 -43.36 -17.31
CA GLN A 218 -0.79 -43.75 -18.66
C GLN A 218 0.27 -44.57 -19.44
N GLY A 219 1.14 -45.31 -18.73
CA GLY A 219 2.00 -46.33 -19.35
C GLY A 219 3.32 -45.82 -19.92
N SER A 220 3.84 -44.67 -19.47
CA SER A 220 5.21 -44.25 -19.77
C SER A 220 6.19 -44.88 -18.76
N PRO A 221 7.30 -45.51 -19.21
CA PRO A 221 8.22 -46.25 -18.33
C PRO A 221 9.02 -45.38 -17.35
N GLU A 222 8.99 -44.05 -17.51
CA GLU A 222 9.59 -43.11 -16.57
C GLU A 222 8.50 -42.26 -15.91
N ALA A 223 8.19 -42.56 -14.65
CA ALA A 223 7.28 -41.73 -13.88
C ALA A 223 7.93 -40.37 -13.61
N LEU A 224 7.53 -39.35 -14.37
CA LEU A 224 7.98 -37.97 -14.15
C LEU A 224 7.66 -37.55 -12.71
N SER A 225 8.69 -37.37 -11.89
CA SER A 225 8.56 -36.81 -10.54
C SER A 225 8.59 -35.29 -10.62
N LEU A 226 7.60 -34.63 -10.03
CA LEU A 226 7.51 -33.17 -9.94
C LEU A 226 7.96 -32.71 -8.56
N SER A 227 8.53 -31.51 -8.49
CA SER A 227 8.95 -30.87 -7.24
C SER A 227 7.91 -29.84 -6.79
N TYR A 228 7.66 -29.80 -5.48
CA TYR A 228 6.66 -28.97 -4.83
C TYR A 228 7.31 -28.21 -3.68
N GLU A 229 6.93 -26.94 -3.52
CA GLU A 229 7.48 -26.07 -2.47
C GLU A 229 6.39 -25.18 -1.86
N LEU A 230 6.43 -24.99 -0.55
CA LEU A 230 5.54 -24.10 0.21
C LEU A 230 6.32 -23.34 1.28
N ASN A 231 6.13 -22.03 1.35
CA ASN A 231 6.54 -21.20 2.49
C ASN A 231 5.31 -20.50 3.09
N PHE A 232 5.18 -20.51 4.40
CA PHE A 232 4.05 -19.92 5.11
C PHE A 232 4.42 -19.45 6.51
N VAL A 233 3.57 -18.60 7.08
CA VAL A 233 3.64 -18.14 8.47
C VAL A 233 2.32 -18.45 9.15
N ILE A 234 2.35 -18.96 10.37
CA ILE A 234 1.20 -19.04 11.28
C ILE A 234 1.43 -18.03 12.40
N ASN A 235 0.53 -17.07 12.54
CA ASN A 235 0.67 -15.94 13.47
C ASN A 235 -0.01 -16.20 14.82
N GLN A 236 -1.02 -17.08 14.85
CA GLN A 236 -1.82 -17.34 16.03
C GLN A 236 -1.36 -18.62 16.77
N PRO A 237 -1.10 -18.56 18.09
CA PRO A 237 -0.77 -19.73 18.88
C PRO A 237 -1.87 -20.80 18.86
N GLY A 238 -1.47 -22.06 18.73
CA GLY A 238 -2.39 -23.20 18.81
C GLY A 238 -1.84 -24.49 18.21
N ALA A 239 -2.70 -25.49 18.10
CA ALA A 239 -2.47 -26.71 17.35
C ALA A 239 -2.98 -26.53 15.92
N TRP A 240 -2.10 -26.55 14.92
CA TRP A 240 -2.44 -26.30 13.52
C TRP A 240 -2.25 -27.53 12.63
N MET A 241 -3.17 -27.68 11.68
CA MET A 241 -3.07 -28.64 10.58
C MET A 241 -2.93 -27.89 9.24
N VAL A 242 -1.80 -28.08 8.56
CA VAL A 242 -1.49 -27.52 7.24
C VAL A 242 -1.69 -28.61 6.19
N THR A 243 -2.79 -28.54 5.46
CA THR A 243 -3.09 -29.49 4.38
C THR A 243 -2.62 -28.94 3.04
N ILE A 244 -1.75 -29.70 2.36
CA ILE A 244 -1.15 -29.38 1.07
C ILE A 244 -1.79 -30.27 0.01
N PHE A 245 -2.44 -29.63 -0.97
CA PHE A 245 -3.07 -30.30 -2.10
C PHE A 245 -2.19 -30.18 -3.34
N TYR A 246 -1.74 -31.31 -3.88
CA TYR A 246 -0.78 -31.40 -5.00
C TYR A 246 -1.23 -32.37 -6.10
#